data_AF-A0A920T5Y1-F1
#
_entry.id   AF-A0A920T5Y1-F1
#
_cell.length_a   1.000
_cell.length_b   1.000
_cell.length_c   1.000
_cell.angle_alpha   90.00
_cell.angle_beta   90.00
_cell.angle_gamma   90.00
#
_symmetry.space_group_name_H-M   'P 1'
#
loop_
_entity.id
_entity.type
_entity.pdbx_description
1 polymer ?
#
loop_
_entity_poly.entity_id
_entity_poly.type
_entity_poly.pdbx_seq_one_letter_code
_entity_poly.pdbx_strand_id
1 'polypeptide(L)' 'MLKKISYMPAGESHGKGLIGIIEGIPAGMHLTEEYIAKDLFRRMQGHGRGKSMKKFRKIMPRFF' A
#
# COMPACT_ATOMS: atom_id res chain seq x y z
N MET A 1 -24.52 10.34 -8.76
CA MET A 1 -23.43 11.08 -8.08
C MET A 1 -22.28 10.12 -7.79
N LEU A 2 -21.07 10.41 -8.26
CA LEU A 2 -19.88 9.65 -7.86
C LEU A 2 -19.58 9.96 -6.39
N LYS A 3 -19.41 8.92 -5.57
CA LYS A 3 -19.08 9.06 -4.15
C LYS A 3 -17.64 9.59 -4.04
N LYS A 4 -17.41 10.56 -3.16
CA LYS A 4 -16.06 11.07 -2.88
C LYS A 4 -15.18 9.92 -2.37
N ILE A 5 -13.96 9.80 -2.88
CA ILE A 5 -12.99 8.81 -2.38
C ILE A 5 -12.48 9.27 -1.02
N SER A 6 -12.55 8.38 -0.03
CA SER A 6 -12.07 8.62 1.34
C SER A 6 -11.06 7.53 1.71
N TYR A 7 -10.06 7.88 2.51
CA TYR A 7 -9.05 6.94 3.00
C TYR A 7 -8.89 7.08 4.52
N MET A 8 -8.82 5.95 5.21
CA MET A 8 -8.65 5.88 6.66
C MET A 8 -7.48 4.93 7.00
N PRO A 9 -6.28 5.46 7.28
CA PRO A 9 -5.12 4.67 7.66
C PRO A 9 -5.09 4.38 9.17
N ALA A 10 -4.48 3.26 9.55
CA ALA A 10 -4.19 2.91 10.93
C ALA A 10 -2.93 2.03 11.03
N GLY A 11 -2.35 1.97 12.23
CA GLY A 11 -1.14 1.20 12.54
C GLY A 11 0.09 2.07 12.77
N GLU A 12 1.12 1.44 13.34
CA GLU A 12 2.36 2.10 13.77
C GLU A 12 3.55 1.58 12.95
N SER A 13 4.55 2.43 12.71
CA SER A 13 5.73 2.07 11.92
C SER A 13 6.55 0.91 12.51
N HIS A 14 6.47 0.71 13.82
CA HIS A 14 7.14 -0.39 14.53
C HIS A 14 6.16 -1.46 15.02
N GLY A 15 4.87 -1.33 14.69
CA GLY A 15 3.83 -2.28 15.05
C GLY A 15 3.86 -3.55 14.21
N LYS A 16 2.90 -4.45 14.45
CA LYS A 16 2.77 -5.72 13.71
C LYS A 16 2.42 -5.54 12.23
N GLY A 17 1.86 -4.39 11.86
CA GLY A 17 1.47 -4.07 10.49
C GLY A 17 0.79 -2.72 10.38
N LEU A 18 0.57 -2.29 9.13
CA LEU A 18 -0.21 -1.11 8.77
C LEU A 18 -1.49 -1.57 8.06
N ILE A 19 -2.61 -0.88 8.31
CA ILE A 19 -3.89 -1.14 7.65
C ILE A 19 -4.45 0.17 7.10
N GLY A 20 -5.22 0.08 6.02
CA GLY A 20 -5.91 1.24 5.46
C GLY A 20 -7.21 0.80 4.81
N ILE A 21 -8.26 1.59 5.01
CA ILE A 21 -9.56 1.40 4.37
C ILE A 21 -9.74 2.51 3.34
N ILE A 22 -10.14 2.13 2.12
CA ILE A 22 -10.45 3.08 1.04
C ILE A 22 -11.91 2.89 0.65
N GLU A 23 -12.68 3.97 0.70
CA GLU A 23 -14.10 3.98 0.39
C GLU A 23 -14.39 4.79 -0.88
N GLY A 24 -15.51 4.48 -1.53
CA GLY A 24 -15.96 5.20 -2.73
C GLY A 24 -15.35 4.69 -4.04
N ILE A 25 -14.71 3.52 -4.02
CA ILE A 25 -14.19 2.87 -5.23
C ILE A 25 -15.35 2.29 -6.04
N PRO A 26 -15.44 2.59 -7.36
CA PRO A 26 -16.45 2.01 -8.24
C PRO A 26 -16.39 0.48 -8.29
N ALA A 27 -17.56 -0.16 -8.32
CA ALA A 27 -17.67 -1.59 -8.54
C ALA A 27 -17.11 -1.98 -9.92
N GLY A 28 -16.54 -3.18 -10.02
CA GLY A 28 -15.93 -3.69 -11.26
C GLY A 28 -14.53 -3.15 -11.56
N MET A 29 -13.97 -2.28 -10.70
CA MET A 29 -12.57 -1.91 -10.81
C MET A 29 -11.69 -3.10 -10.42
N HIS A 30 -10.88 -3.57 -11.37
CA HIS A 30 -9.92 -4.63 -11.11
C HIS A 30 -8.71 -4.07 -10.36
N LEU A 31 -8.47 -4.60 -9.16
CA LEU A 31 -7.32 -4.27 -8.35
C LEU A 31 -6.73 -5.58 -7.79
N THR A 32 -5.42 -5.73 -7.93
CA THR A 32 -4.71 -6.92 -7.44
C THR A 32 -3.60 -6.53 -6.47
N GLU A 33 -3.21 -7.46 -5.60
CA GLU A 33 -2.16 -7.22 -4.61
C GLU A 33 -0.81 -6.92 -5.29
N GLU A 34 -0.54 -7.55 -6.44
CA GLU A 34 0.68 -7.36 -7.23
C GLU A 34 0.78 -5.96 -7.81
N TYR A 35 -0.36 -5.38 -8.22
CA TYR A 35 -0.41 -4.01 -8.72
C TYR A 35 0.09 -3.03 -7.64
N ILE A 36 -0.44 -3.16 -6.43
CA ILE A 36 -0.02 -2.32 -5.30
C ILE A 36 1.42 -2.64 -4.88
N ALA A 37 1.80 -3.91 -4.82
CA ALA A 37 3.15 -4.34 -4.44
C ALA A 37 4.22 -3.74 -5.36
N LYS A 38 3.95 -3.68 -6.67
CA LYS A 38 4.85 -3.08 -7.67
C LYS A 38 5.07 -1.59 -7.42
N ASP A 39 4.02 -0.85 -7.11
CA ASP A 39 4.15 0.58 -6.82
C ASP A 39 4.79 0.86 -5.45
N LEU A 40 4.52 0.03 -4.43
CA LEU A 40 5.25 0.07 -3.16
C LEU A 40 6.75 -0.17 -3.38
N PHE A 41 7.09 -1.19 -4.17
CA PHE A 41 8.47 -1.48 -4.53
C PHE A 41 9.15 -0.29 -5.22
N ARG A 42 8.47 0.38 -6.16
CA ARG A 42 9.00 1.58 -6.83
C ARG A 42 9.31 2.71 -5.85
N ARG A 43 8.41 2.98 -4.89
CA ARG A 43 8.62 4.02 -3.85
C ARG A 43 9.88 3.77 -3.02
N MET A 44 10.27 2.50 -2.91
CA MET A 44 11.43 2.05 -2.15
C MET A 44 12.75 2.17 -2.92
N GLN A 45 12.74 2.41 -4.24
CA GLN A 45 13.97 2.46 -5.06
C GLN A 45 14.59 3.87 -5.21
N GLY A 46 14.17 4.87 -4.42
CA GLY A 46 14.72 6.23 -4.51
C GLY A 46 16.23 6.31 -4.19
N HIS A 47 16.94 7.19 -4.89
CA HIS A 47 18.39 7.41 -4.75
C HIS A 47 18.77 7.77 -3.29
N GLY A 48 19.87 7.22 -2.77
CA GLY A 48 20.35 7.47 -1.40
C GLY A 48 19.79 6.55 -0.30
N ARG A 49 19.03 5.51 -0.65
CA ARG A 49 18.45 4.58 0.34
C ARG A 49 19.32 3.34 0.55
N GLY A 50 19.88 3.23 1.76
CA GLY A 50 20.89 2.23 2.13
C GLY A 50 20.42 0.77 2.14
N LYS A 51 21.36 -0.16 2.36
CA LYS A 51 21.16 -1.63 2.28
C LYS A 51 20.00 -2.14 3.15
N SER A 52 19.66 -1.47 4.25
CA SER A 52 18.56 -1.84 5.15
C SER A 52 17.19 -1.83 4.46
N MET A 53 17.00 -1.03 3.41
CA MET A 53 15.72 -1.01 2.70
C MET A 53 15.45 -2.27 1.87
N LYS A 54 16.49 -3.09 1.59
CA LYS A 54 16.29 -4.44 1.03
C LYS A 54 15.43 -5.32 1.93
N LYS A 55 15.45 -5.12 3.26
CA LYS A 55 14.71 -5.95 4.22
C LYS A 55 13.19 -5.72 4.13
N PHE A 56 12.77 -4.49 3.80
CA PHE A 56 11.37 -4.12 3.61
C PHE A 56 10.85 -4.36 2.19
N ARG A 57 11.70 -4.79 1.25
CA ARG A 57 11.36 -5.05 -0.15
C ARG A 57 10.34 -6.20 -0.35
N LYS A 58 9.92 -6.83 0.75
CA LYS A 58 8.98 -7.95 0.83
C LYS A 58 7.65 -7.57 1.49
N ILE A 59 7.34 -6.27 1.61
CA ILE A 59 6.00 -5.84 2.04
C ILE A 59 5.00 -6.21 0.93
N MET A 60 4.22 -7.28 1.16
CA MET A 60 3.07 -7.62 0.33
C MET A 60 1.82 -7.03 0.97
N PRO A 61 1.07 -6.18 0.25
CA PRO A 61 -0.26 -5.78 0.67
C PRO A 61 -1.18 -6.99 0.58
N ARG A 62 -2.20 -7.03 1.45
CA ARG A 62 -3.24 -8.05 1.40
C ARG A 62 -4.60 -7.38 1.45
N PHE A 63 -5.52 -7.81 0.59
CA PHE A 63 -6.92 -7.38 0.70
C PHE A 63 -7.65 -8.26 1.71
N PHE A 64 -8.51 -7.63 2.50
CA PHE A 64 -9.38 -8.27 3.48
C PHE A 64 -10.83 -8.17 3.04
#